data_AF-A0A3E3EAA3-F1
#
_entry.id   AF-A0A3E3EAA3-F1
#
_cell.length_a   1.000
_cell.length_b   1.000
_cell.length_c   1.000
_cell.angle_alpha   90.00
_cell.angle_beta   90.00
_cell.angle_gamma   90.00
#
_symmetry.space_group_name_H-M   'P 1'
#
loop_
_entity.id
_entity.type
_entity.pdbx_description
1 polymer ?
#
loop_
_entity_poly.entity_id
_entity_poly.type
_entity_poly.pdbx_seq_one_letter_code
_entity_poly.pdbx_strand_id
1 'polypeptide(L)'
;MKKSYKLLSGAMATVLLASSTPVFANELEANELNNITENIVLVTSEENLLSPEKEKELKELVKEFNLSPQDEQELRELYRENSNTVTTRAKIGVIKKIIKVAKPVFVKAAKLFGVKMSEKSIADFTDFLFGWQDDLENGIKTFLVKNLGWNSTAAEWTAKTIMFIAF
;
A
#
# COMPACT_ATOMS: atom_id res chain seq x y z
N MET A 1 43.07 -60.61 7.90
CA MET A 1 43.36 -59.38 8.68
C MET A 1 42.39 -58.28 8.24
N LYS A 2 41.87 -57.51 9.19
CA LYS A 2 40.89 -56.42 9.04
C LYS A 2 41.40 -55.32 8.08
N LYS A 3 40.51 -54.72 7.28
CA LYS A 3 40.05 -53.33 7.48
C LYS A 3 38.96 -52.92 6.48
N SER A 4 37.94 -52.32 7.06
CA SER A 4 36.79 -51.65 6.49
C SER A 4 37.18 -50.33 5.83
N TYR A 5 36.48 -49.95 4.75
CA TYR A 5 36.12 -48.55 4.50
C TYR A 5 34.70 -48.48 3.93
N LYS A 6 33.82 -47.85 4.71
CA LYS A 6 32.54 -47.29 4.28
C LYS A 6 32.81 -46.07 3.40
N LEU A 7 31.85 -45.73 2.53
CA LEU A 7 31.26 -44.40 2.25
C LEU A 7 30.56 -44.49 0.87
N LEU A 8 29.23 -44.64 0.84
CA LEU A 8 28.26 -43.56 0.58
C LEU A 8 28.44 -42.90 -0.79
N SER A 9 27.70 -43.40 -1.79
CA SER A 9 27.33 -42.66 -3.00
C SER A 9 25.85 -42.92 -3.25
N GLY A 10 25.00 -42.02 -2.75
CA GLY A 10 23.59 -41.96 -3.10
C GLY A 10 23.41 -41.22 -4.41
N ALA A 11 22.57 -41.76 -5.29
CA ALA A 11 21.63 -41.05 -6.16
C ALA A 11 21.12 -42.01 -7.24
N MET A 12 19.83 -42.30 -7.21
CA MET A 12 18.88 -42.23 -8.33
C MET A 12 17.62 -43.01 -7.94
N ALA A 13 16.61 -42.31 -7.43
CA ALA A 13 15.25 -42.81 -7.43
C ALA A 13 14.56 -42.22 -8.66
N THR A 14 14.26 -43.08 -9.62
CA THR A 14 13.49 -42.78 -10.82
C THR A 14 12.03 -42.56 -10.45
N VAL A 15 11.48 -41.43 -10.88
CA VAL A 15 10.04 -41.10 -10.80
C VAL A 15 9.31 -41.95 -11.84
N LEU A 16 8.44 -42.86 -11.39
CA LEU A 16 7.47 -43.52 -12.25
C LEU A 16 6.18 -42.69 -12.26
N LEU A 17 5.92 -42.05 -13.41
CA LEU A 17 4.62 -41.47 -13.76
C LEU A 17 3.62 -42.60 -14.03
N ALA A 18 2.48 -42.57 -13.34
CA ALA A 18 1.29 -43.33 -13.73
C ALA A 18 0.14 -42.33 -13.95
N SER A 19 -0.32 -42.28 -15.19
CA SER A 19 -1.45 -41.49 -15.70
C SER A 19 -2.78 -42.22 -15.50
N SER A 20 -3.83 -41.51 -15.07
CA SER A 20 -5.20 -41.77 -15.51
C SER A 20 -6.14 -40.63 -15.10
N THR A 21 -6.72 -39.94 -16.09
CA THR A 21 -7.97 -39.16 -15.92
C THR A 21 -9.14 -40.12 -15.69
N PRO A 22 -10.16 -39.73 -14.90
CA PRO A 22 -11.46 -39.49 -15.53
C PRO A 22 -12.24 -38.31 -14.90
N VAL A 23 -12.84 -37.45 -15.73
CA VAL A 23 -14.29 -37.36 -16.05
C VAL A 23 -15.11 -36.60 -15.01
N PHE A 24 -15.60 -35.43 -15.42
CA PHE A 24 -16.67 -34.67 -14.76
C PHE A 24 -18.01 -35.41 -14.88
N ALA A 25 -18.69 -35.66 -13.76
CA ALA A 25 -20.12 -35.37 -13.55
C ALA A 25 -20.61 -35.93 -12.19
N ASN A 26 -21.74 -35.37 -11.75
CA ASN A 26 -22.62 -35.70 -10.62
C ASN A 26 -22.24 -35.13 -9.26
N GLU A 27 -23.17 -34.64 -8.45
CA GLU A 27 -24.56 -34.19 -8.60
C GLU A 27 -24.88 -33.49 -7.26
N LEU A 28 -25.82 -32.54 -7.26
CA LEU A 28 -26.35 -31.89 -6.05
C LEU A 28 -26.85 -32.93 -5.03
N GLU A 29 -26.37 -32.87 -3.79
CA GLU A 29 -27.19 -33.12 -2.60
C GLU A 29 -27.06 -31.93 -1.65
N ALA A 30 -28.15 -31.18 -1.58
CA ALA A 30 -28.40 -30.14 -0.60
C ALA A 30 -28.75 -30.77 0.75
N ASN A 31 -28.53 -30.01 1.82
CA ASN A 31 -29.02 -30.22 3.18
C ASN A 31 -28.11 -31.01 4.14
N GLU A 32 -26.99 -30.40 4.60
CA GLU A 32 -26.47 -30.61 5.98
C GLU A 32 -25.31 -29.66 6.40
N LEU A 33 -25.19 -28.44 5.83
CA LEU A 33 -24.21 -27.44 6.30
C LEU A 33 -24.81 -26.06 6.62
N ASN A 34 -26.14 -25.99 6.71
CA ASN A 34 -26.88 -24.80 7.17
C ASN A 34 -26.94 -24.75 8.70
N ASN A 35 -25.79 -24.56 9.39
CA ASN A 35 -25.81 -23.91 10.72
C ASN A 35 -24.44 -23.53 11.32
N ILE A 36 -23.31 -23.71 10.63
CA ILE A 36 -21.99 -23.36 11.19
C ILE A 36 -21.27 -22.29 10.35
N THR A 37 -21.71 -22.02 9.12
CA THR A 37 -21.04 -21.07 8.23
C THR A 37 -21.59 -19.64 8.33
N GLU A 38 -22.82 -19.42 8.78
CA GLU A 38 -23.40 -18.07 8.86
C GLU A 38 -22.89 -17.25 10.05
N ASN A 39 -22.20 -17.86 11.02
CA ASN A 39 -21.65 -17.13 12.19
C ASN A 39 -20.11 -17.09 12.25
N ILE A 40 -19.41 -17.56 11.21
CA ILE A 40 -17.94 -17.44 11.08
C ILE A 40 -17.55 -16.37 10.04
N VAL A 41 -18.49 -15.89 9.21
CA VAL A 41 -18.22 -14.91 8.14
C VAL A 41 -18.52 -13.46 8.55
N LEU A 42 -19.17 -13.21 9.70
CA LEU A 42 -19.63 -11.86 10.09
C LEU A 42 -18.80 -11.15 11.17
N VAL A 43 -17.62 -11.69 11.51
CA VAL A 43 -16.66 -11.02 12.42
C VAL A 43 -15.26 -11.03 11.81
N THR A 44 -15.15 -10.59 10.56
CA THR A 44 -13.87 -10.12 9.99
C THR A 44 -14.02 -8.69 9.49
N SER A 45 -13.92 -7.76 10.45
CA SER A 45 -13.45 -6.38 10.29
C SER A 45 -14.19 -5.42 9.35
N GLU A 46 -15.31 -4.85 9.82
CA GLU A 46 -15.74 -3.53 9.36
C GLU A 46 -14.70 -2.43 9.69
N GLU A 47 -13.84 -2.64 10.69
CA GLU A 47 -12.80 -1.69 11.11
C GLU A 47 -11.60 -1.58 10.14
N ASN A 48 -11.49 -2.43 9.12
CA ASN A 48 -10.34 -2.48 8.20
C ASN A 48 -10.62 -2.00 6.77
N LEU A 49 -11.86 -1.57 6.51
CA LEU A 49 -12.26 -1.07 5.19
C LEU A 49 -12.22 0.46 5.19
N LEU A 50 -11.74 1.04 4.08
CA LEU A 50 -11.88 2.47 3.84
C LEU A 50 -13.36 2.84 3.93
N SER A 51 -13.67 3.95 4.59
CA SER A 51 -15.01 4.54 4.52
C SER A 51 -15.42 4.76 3.05
N PRO A 52 -16.71 4.70 2.70
CA PRO A 52 -17.17 4.91 1.32
C PRO A 52 -16.65 6.20 0.68
N GLU A 53 -16.51 7.27 1.47
CA GLU A 53 -15.98 8.56 1.02
C GLU A 53 -14.50 8.45 0.65
N LYS A 54 -13.70 7.77 1.48
CA LYS A 54 -12.26 7.55 1.23
C LYS A 54 -12.02 6.57 0.09
N GLU A 55 -12.89 5.57 -0.05
CA GLU A 55 -12.88 4.66 -1.19
C GLU A 55 -13.11 5.42 -2.51
N LYS A 56 -14.03 6.38 -2.50
CA LYS A 56 -14.29 7.24 -3.67
C LYS A 56 -13.10 8.14 -3.97
N GLU A 57 -12.52 8.80 -2.96
CA GLU A 57 -11.33 9.65 -3.10
C GLU A 57 -10.15 8.86 -3.70
N LEU A 58 -9.90 7.65 -3.22
CA LEU A 58 -8.86 6.78 -3.78
C LEU A 58 -9.13 6.40 -5.24
N LYS A 59 -10.38 6.07 -5.60
CA LYS A 59 -10.73 5.75 -6.99
C LYS A 59 -10.57 6.93 -7.92
N GLU A 60 -10.85 8.14 -7.43
CA GLU A 60 -10.60 9.38 -8.18
C GLU A 60 -9.11 9.57 -8.41
N LEU A 61 -8.25 9.35 -7.41
CA LEU A 61 -6.80 9.38 -7.55
C LEU A 61 -6.27 8.35 -8.56
N VAL A 62 -6.75 7.10 -8.46
CA VAL A 62 -6.34 6.02 -9.37
C VAL A 62 -6.69 6.37 -10.80
N LYS A 63 -7.90 6.90 -11.02
CA LYS A 63 -8.38 7.29 -12.35
C LYS A 63 -7.66 8.52 -12.89
N GLU A 64 -7.49 9.56 -12.09
CA GLU A 64 -6.90 10.84 -12.50
C GLU A 64 -5.44 10.65 -12.97
N PHE A 65 -4.70 9.76 -12.29
CA PHE A 65 -3.27 9.55 -12.56
C PHE A 65 -2.95 8.22 -13.24
N ASN A 66 -3.98 7.49 -13.71
CA ASN A 66 -3.85 6.19 -14.36
C ASN A 66 -2.96 5.20 -13.57
N LEU A 67 -3.21 5.10 -12.26
CA LEU A 67 -2.41 4.28 -11.35
C LEU A 67 -2.68 2.79 -11.60
N SER A 68 -1.65 1.95 -11.38
CA SER A 68 -1.80 0.50 -11.48
C SER A 68 -2.59 -0.08 -10.28
N PRO A 69 -3.12 -1.30 -10.39
CA PRO A 69 -3.74 -1.98 -9.23
C PRO A 69 -2.77 -2.15 -8.05
N GLN A 70 -1.47 -2.30 -8.32
CA GLN A 70 -0.44 -2.39 -7.29
C GLN A 70 -0.28 -1.04 -6.57
N ASP A 71 -0.29 0.06 -7.33
CA ASP A 71 -0.25 1.41 -6.77
C ASP A 71 -1.45 1.69 -5.87
N GLU A 72 -2.64 1.28 -6.29
CA GLU A 72 -3.87 1.41 -5.52
C GLU A 72 -3.76 0.66 -4.18
N GLN A 73 -3.31 -0.60 -4.21
CA GLN A 73 -3.13 -1.39 -3.00
C GLN A 73 -2.12 -0.74 -2.04
N GLU A 74 -0.98 -0.27 -2.54
CA GLU A 74 0.02 0.41 -1.72
C GLU A 74 -0.56 1.68 -1.05
N LEU A 75 -1.38 2.46 -1.76
CA LEU A 75 -2.05 3.62 -1.18
C LEU A 75 -3.06 3.24 -0.07
N ARG A 76 -3.79 2.12 -0.24
CA ARG A 76 -4.68 1.59 0.81
C ARG A 76 -3.91 1.19 2.06
N GLU A 77 -2.76 0.52 1.88
CA GLU A 77 -1.90 0.10 2.97
C GLU A 77 -1.30 1.29 3.71
N LEU A 78 -0.78 2.28 2.98
CA LEU A 78 -0.28 3.53 3.56
C LEU A 78 -1.36 4.28 4.32
N TYR A 79 -2.59 4.37 3.79
CA TYR A 79 -3.72 4.95 4.50
C TYR A 79 -3.94 4.21 5.82
N ARG A 80 -4.10 2.89 5.80
CA ARG A 80 -4.36 2.07 6.99
C ARG A 80 -3.28 2.22 8.07
N GLU A 81 -2.01 2.27 7.68
CA GLU A 81 -0.88 2.44 8.60
C GLU A 81 -0.83 3.82 9.28
N ASN A 82 -1.49 4.82 8.68
CA ASN A 82 -1.41 6.20 9.14
C ASN A 82 -2.77 6.76 9.60
N SER A 83 -3.90 6.13 9.27
CA SER A 83 -5.26 6.54 9.64
C SER A 83 -5.50 6.46 11.15
N ASN A 84 -5.02 5.40 11.80
CA ASN A 84 -5.23 5.13 13.22
C ASN A 84 -4.35 5.95 14.17
N THR A 85 -3.53 6.86 13.63
CA THR A 85 -2.72 7.76 14.46
C THR A 85 -3.62 8.86 15.03
N VAL A 86 -3.96 8.73 16.33
CA VAL A 86 -4.69 9.77 17.07
C VAL A 86 -3.94 11.08 16.91
N THR A 87 -4.52 11.97 16.12
CA THR A 87 -3.93 13.25 15.80
C THR A 87 -4.33 14.21 16.90
N THR A 88 -3.37 14.71 17.68
CA THR A 88 -3.62 15.86 18.54
C THR A 88 -4.17 16.98 17.64
N ARG A 89 -5.27 17.63 18.01
CA ARG A 89 -5.82 18.80 17.28
C ARG A 89 -4.83 19.98 17.19
N ALA A 90 -3.69 19.89 17.86
CA ALA A 90 -2.61 20.85 17.75
C ALA A 90 -1.92 20.75 16.39
N LYS A 91 -1.64 21.91 15.78
CA LYS A 91 -0.95 22.06 14.49
C LYS A 91 0.30 21.18 14.34
N ILE A 92 1.08 21.04 15.41
CA ILE A 92 2.30 20.21 15.45
C ILE A 92 1.98 18.72 15.20
N GLY A 93 0.88 18.20 15.74
CA GLY A 93 0.46 16.82 15.56
C GLY A 93 0.12 16.53 14.09
N VAL A 94 -0.60 17.45 13.45
CA VAL A 94 -0.94 17.39 12.03
C VAL A 94 0.32 17.41 11.16
N ILE A 95 1.25 18.34 11.41
CA ILE A 95 2.53 18.44 10.68
C ILE A 95 3.34 17.15 10.78
N LYS A 96 3.46 16.56 11.98
CA LYS A 96 4.18 15.29 12.16
C LYS A 96 3.55 14.15 11.37
N LYS A 97 2.21 14.08 11.31
CA LYS A 97 1.50 13.07 10.51
C LYS A 97 1.82 13.23 9.02
N ILE A 98 1.75 14.46 8.51
CA ILE A 98 2.07 14.77 7.11
C ILE A 98 3.51 14.39 6.78
N ILE A 99 4.50 14.74 7.62
CA ILE A 99 5.91 14.41 7.38
C ILE A 99 6.13 12.90 7.31
N LYS A 100 5.49 12.15 8.23
CA LYS A 100 5.57 10.67 8.25
C LYS A 100 5.08 10.07 6.93
N VAL A 101 3.97 10.60 6.41
CA VAL A 101 3.34 10.18 5.16
C VAL A 101 4.14 10.65 3.93
N ALA A 102 4.72 11.85 3.97
CA ALA A 102 5.39 12.44 2.82
C ALA A 102 6.61 11.62 2.38
N LYS A 103 7.33 10.99 3.31
CA LYS A 103 8.52 10.19 2.99
C LYS A 103 8.23 9.06 1.98
N PRO A 104 7.33 8.09 2.25
CA PRO A 104 7.00 7.05 1.28
C PRO A 104 6.36 7.61 0.01
N VAL A 105 5.49 8.62 0.11
CA VAL A 105 4.84 9.22 -1.07
C VAL A 105 5.85 9.88 -1.99
N PHE A 106 6.84 10.60 -1.47
CA PHE A 106 7.88 11.22 -2.29
C PHE A 106 8.75 10.18 -3.00
N VAL A 107 9.09 9.06 -2.33
CA VAL A 107 9.81 7.95 -2.97
C VAL A 107 8.99 7.39 -4.13
N LYS A 108 7.68 7.24 -3.94
CA LYS A 108 6.77 6.76 -4.96
C LYS A 108 6.64 7.74 -6.12
N ALA A 109 6.49 9.03 -5.84
CA ALA A 109 6.47 10.08 -6.85
C ALA A 109 7.76 10.09 -7.69
N ALA A 110 8.92 9.92 -7.06
CA ALA A 110 10.19 9.82 -7.76
C ALA A 110 10.23 8.65 -8.76
N LYS A 111 9.68 7.49 -8.38
CA LYS A 111 9.57 6.33 -9.26
C LYS A 111 8.56 6.54 -10.39
N LEU A 112 7.37 7.05 -10.08
CA LEU A 112 6.27 7.21 -11.03
C LEU A 112 6.53 8.30 -12.06
N PHE A 113 7.10 9.43 -11.63
CA PHE A 113 7.22 10.63 -12.47
C PHE A 113 8.66 10.99 -12.83
N GLY A 114 9.64 10.18 -12.42
CA GLY A 114 11.07 10.43 -12.69
C GLY A 114 11.60 11.72 -12.05
N VAL A 115 10.94 12.22 -11.00
CA VAL A 115 11.38 13.41 -10.26
C VAL A 115 12.49 13.04 -9.28
N LYS A 116 13.43 13.98 -9.06
CA LYS A 116 14.52 13.75 -8.12
C LYS A 116 14.06 14.04 -6.70
N MET A 117 14.45 13.17 -5.77
CA MET A 117 14.25 13.37 -4.34
C MET A 117 15.56 13.12 -3.60
N SER A 118 15.89 14.03 -2.69
CA SER A 118 17.05 13.94 -1.81
C SER A 118 16.60 13.99 -0.35
N GLU A 119 17.44 13.58 0.59
CA GLU A 119 17.16 13.74 2.02
C GLU A 119 16.92 15.22 2.38
N LYS A 120 17.64 16.13 1.71
CA LYS A 120 17.43 17.58 1.84
C LYS A 120 16.00 17.99 1.46
N SER A 121 15.40 17.34 0.46
CA SER A 121 14.02 17.62 0.05
C SER A 121 13.01 17.37 1.17
N ILE A 122 13.23 16.34 1.99
CA ILE A 122 12.36 16.04 3.15
C ILE A 122 12.61 17.03 4.30
N ALA A 123 13.86 17.43 4.52
CA ALA A 123 14.21 18.45 5.51
C ALA A 123 13.58 19.81 5.15
N ASP A 124 13.78 20.28 3.92
CA ASP A 124 13.21 21.53 3.40
C ASP A 124 11.67 21.50 3.46
N PHE A 125 11.05 20.34 3.19
CA PHE A 125 9.60 20.16 3.29
C PHE A 125 9.12 20.25 4.73
N THR A 126 9.87 19.67 5.67
CA THR A 126 9.57 19.74 7.10
C THR A 126 9.60 21.20 7.59
N ASP A 127 10.65 21.94 7.23
CA ASP A 127 10.79 23.36 7.57
C ASP A 127 9.65 24.21 6.98
N PHE A 128 9.29 23.94 5.72
CA PHE A 128 8.14 24.56 5.05
C PHE A 128 6.84 24.34 5.84
N LEU A 129 6.55 23.10 6.26
CA LEU A 129 5.31 22.77 6.96
C LEU A 129 5.20 23.46 8.33
N PHE A 130 6.31 23.65 9.04
CA PHE A 130 6.31 24.39 10.31
C PHE A 130 6.02 25.89 10.14
N GLY A 131 6.42 26.47 9.00
CA GLY A 131 6.12 27.86 8.64
C GLY A 131 4.75 28.09 7.99
N TRP A 132 4.10 27.04 7.49
CA TRP A 132 2.91 27.15 6.65
C TRP A 132 1.64 27.56 7.44
N GLN A 133 0.75 28.36 6.83
CA GLN A 133 -0.44 28.93 7.50
C GLN A 133 -1.78 28.81 6.73
N ASP A 134 -1.78 28.39 5.45
CA ASP A 134 -2.92 28.60 4.54
C ASP A 134 -3.64 27.30 4.09
N ASP A 135 -3.65 26.97 2.79
CA ASP A 135 -4.20 25.74 2.20
C ASP A 135 -3.11 24.69 1.94
N LEU A 136 -3.28 23.48 2.49
CA LEU A 136 -2.15 22.58 2.74
C LEU A 136 -1.82 21.82 1.47
N GLU A 137 -2.85 21.38 0.76
CA GLU A 137 -2.72 20.73 -0.52
C GLU A 137 -2.03 21.67 -1.53
N ASN A 138 -2.50 22.91 -1.68
CA ASN A 138 -1.88 23.90 -2.56
C ASN A 138 -0.50 24.30 -2.08
N GLY A 139 -0.28 24.38 -0.75
CA GLY A 139 1.01 24.64 -0.16
C GLY A 139 2.04 23.58 -0.54
N ILE A 140 1.70 22.30 -0.34
CA ILE A 140 2.53 21.16 -0.72
C ILE A 140 2.80 21.18 -2.23
N LYS A 141 1.75 21.33 -3.06
CA LYS A 141 1.90 21.40 -4.52
C LYS A 141 2.85 22.53 -4.94
N THR A 142 2.67 23.72 -4.37
CA THR A 142 3.49 24.90 -4.67
C THR A 142 4.94 24.68 -4.26
N PHE A 143 5.18 24.11 -3.08
CA PHE A 143 6.52 23.77 -2.61
C PHE A 143 7.21 22.79 -3.57
N LEU A 144 6.53 21.72 -3.98
CA LEU A 144 7.10 20.71 -4.88
C LEU A 144 7.50 21.32 -6.24
N VAL A 145 6.65 22.18 -6.81
CA VAL A 145 6.96 22.85 -8.08
C VAL A 145 8.08 23.89 -7.92
N LYS A 146 7.94 24.82 -6.97
CA LYS A 146 8.80 26.00 -6.88
C LYS A 146 10.13 25.72 -6.20
N ASN A 147 10.15 24.85 -5.19
CA ASN A 147 11.34 24.58 -4.37
C ASN A 147 12.06 23.30 -4.82
N LEU A 148 11.32 22.28 -5.25
CA LEU A 148 11.94 21.01 -5.70
C LEU A 148 12.02 20.89 -7.23
N GLY A 149 11.40 21.80 -7.98
CA GLY A 149 11.43 21.77 -9.46
C GLY A 149 10.65 20.59 -10.06
N TRP A 150 9.68 20.04 -9.32
CA TRP A 150 8.86 18.95 -9.82
C TRP A 150 7.87 19.47 -10.88
N ASN A 151 7.53 18.62 -11.85
CA ASN A 151 6.47 18.95 -12.79
C ASN A 151 5.10 18.99 -12.08
N SER A 152 4.16 19.77 -12.63
CA SER A 152 2.86 19.99 -11.98
C SER A 152 2.08 18.71 -11.73
N THR A 153 2.16 17.71 -12.62
CA THR A 153 1.47 16.43 -12.45
C THR A 153 2.01 15.67 -11.25
N ALA A 154 3.34 15.55 -11.13
CA ALA A 154 3.97 14.90 -9.99
C ALA A 154 3.66 15.62 -8.68
N ALA A 155 3.71 16.96 -8.69
CA ALA A 155 3.42 17.79 -7.53
C ALA A 155 1.96 17.65 -7.07
N GLU A 156 1.02 17.67 -8.01
CA GLU A 156 -0.40 17.53 -7.73
C GLU A 156 -0.76 16.14 -7.21
N TRP A 157 -0.26 15.09 -7.87
CA TRP A 157 -0.42 13.71 -7.40
C TRP A 157 0.08 13.56 -5.96
N THR A 158 1.28 14.09 -5.69
CA THR A 158 1.93 13.97 -4.39
C THR A 158 1.16 14.71 -3.31
N ALA A 159 0.71 15.94 -3.60
CA ALA A 159 -0.07 16.73 -2.65
C ALA A 159 -1.38 16.02 -2.27
N LYS A 160 -2.19 15.64 -3.27
CA LYS A 160 -3.46 14.93 -3.02
C LYS A 160 -3.25 13.59 -2.30
N THR A 161 -2.22 12.83 -2.67
CA THR A 161 -1.90 11.54 -2.03
C THR A 161 -1.49 11.71 -0.57
N ILE A 162 -0.69 12.74 -0.25
CA ILE A 162 -0.35 13.06 1.14
C ILE A 162 -1.61 13.41 1.93
N MET A 163 -2.50 14.23 1.37
CA MET A 163 -3.76 14.60 2.01
C MET A 163 -4.67 13.39 2.25
N PHE A 164 -4.83 12.53 1.24
CA PHE A 164 -5.61 11.29 1.32
C PHE A 164 -5.13 10.36 2.44
N ILE A 165 -3.80 10.17 2.57
CA ILE A 165 -3.24 9.27 3.60
C ILE A 165 -3.26 9.93 4.99
N ALA A 166 -3.07 11.25 5.06
CA ALA A 166 -2.96 11.96 6.32
C ALA A 166 -4.30 12.29 6.99
N PHE A 167 -5.43 12.23 6.28
CA PHE A 167 -6.76 12.60 6.78
C PHE A 167 -7.83 11.65 6.26
#